data_AF-A0A0D1UU23-F1
#
_entry.id   AF-A0A0D1UU23-F1
#
_cell.length_a   1.000
_cell.length_b   1.000
_cell.length_c   1.000
_cell.angle_alpha   90.00
_cell.angle_beta   90.00
_cell.angle_gamma   90.00
#
_symmetry.space_group_name_H-M   'P 1'
#
loop_
_entity.id
_entity.type
_entity.pdbx_description
1 polymer ?
#
loop_
_entity_poly.entity_id
_entity_poly.type
_entity_poly.pdbx_seq_one_letter_code
_entity_poly.pdbx_strand_id
1 'polypeptide(L)' 'MICICMEHNDMSLMSQLESLQREITQLRENMYKLAKEKKSLSHPDVVKISQQLDAKLNLHDRFFRAH' A
#
# COMPACT_ATOMS: atom_id res chain seq x y z
N MET A 1 28.06 -30.84 5.62
CA MET A 1 26.74 -30.79 6.30
C MET A 1 26.18 -29.39 6.06
N ILE A 2 25.44 -29.22 4.96
CA ILE A 2 24.91 -27.92 4.53
C ILE A 2 23.51 -27.82 5.14
N CYS A 3 23.33 -26.94 6.12
CA CYS A 3 22.03 -26.60 6.67
C CYS A 3 21.23 -25.82 5.62
N ILE A 4 20.38 -26.52 4.87
CA ILE A 4 19.36 -25.93 4.00
C ILE A 4 18.09 -25.76 4.83
N CYS A 5 17.96 -24.67 5.59
CA CYS A 5 16.71 -24.39 6.33
C CYS A 5 16.41 -22.88 6.54
N MET A 6 16.58 -21.97 5.56
CA MET A 6 16.07 -20.56 5.71
C MET A 6 15.80 -19.84 4.37
N GLU A 7 14.87 -20.30 3.52
CA GLU A 7 14.52 -19.55 2.28
C GLU A 7 13.01 -19.32 2.03
N HIS A 8 12.10 -19.93 2.79
CA HIS A 8 10.66 -19.80 2.51
C HIS A 8 9.99 -18.51 3.04
N ASN A 9 10.63 -17.78 3.98
CA ASN A 9 10.01 -16.63 4.64
C ASN A 9 10.21 -15.30 3.89
N ASP A 10 11.36 -15.13 3.23
CA ASP A 10 11.71 -13.89 2.52
C ASP A 10 10.88 -13.65 1.25
N MET A 11 10.61 -14.72 0.49
CA MET A 11 9.86 -14.60 -0.76
C MET A 11 8.39 -14.23 -0.52
N SER A 12 7.80 -14.68 0.60
CA SER A 12 6.45 -14.29 1.00
C SER A 12 6.38 -12.81 1.41
N LEU A 13 7.39 -12.33 2.14
CA LEU A 13 7.44 -10.94 2.59
C LEU A 13 7.62 -9.97 1.42
N MET A 14 8.52 -10.26 0.49
CA MET A 14 8.69 -9.46 -0.73
C MET A 14 7.40 -9.39 -1.56
N SER A 15 6.71 -10.52 -1.72
CA SER A 15 5.42 -10.54 -2.43
C SER A 15 4.34 -9.69 -1.74
N GLN A 16 4.28 -9.71 -0.40
CA GLN A 16 3.38 -8.86 0.37
C GLN A 16 3.70 -7.38 0.23
N LEU A 17 5.00 -7.02 0.22
CA LEU A 17 5.44 -5.64 -0.01
C LEU A 17 5.10 -5.14 -1.42
N GLU A 18 5.35 -5.95 -2.44
CA GLU A 18 4.99 -5.62 -3.82
C GLU A 18 3.47 -5.43 -3.98
N SER A 19 2.66 -6.32 -3.38
CA SER A 19 1.21 -6.19 -3.40
C SER A 19 0.76 -4.90 -2.72
N LEU A 20 1.33 -4.59 -1.55
CA LEU A 20 1.02 -3.37 -0.81
C LEU A 20 1.38 -2.12 -1.63
N GLN A 21 2.51 -2.13 -2.33
CA GLN A 21 2.94 -1.01 -3.17
C GLN A 21 2.04 -0.84 -4.40
N ARG A 22 1.56 -1.93 -5.00
CA ARG A 22 0.55 -1.89 -6.08
C ARG A 22 -0.76 -1.28 -5.59
N GLU A 23 -1.24 -1.68 -4.42
CA GLU A 23 -2.47 -1.13 -3.82
C GLU A 23 -2.34 0.38 -3.55
N ILE A 24 -1.20 0.82 -2.98
CA ILE A 24 -0.91 2.25 -2.74
C ILE A 24 -0.96 3.03 -4.07
N THR A 25 -0.37 2.48 -5.13
CA THR A 25 -0.34 3.12 -6.45
C THR A 25 -1.75 3.25 -7.03
N GLN A 26 -2.55 2.17 -6.97
CA GLN A 26 -3.94 2.19 -7.44
C GLN A 26 -4.80 3.19 -6.66
N LEU A 27 -4.66 3.25 -5.34
CA LEU A 27 -5.39 4.21 -4.51
C LEU A 27 -5.05 5.66 -4.86
N ARG A 28 -3.78 5.97 -5.12
CA ARG A 28 -3.34 7.30 -5.57
C ARG A 28 -3.97 7.69 -6.91
N GLU A 29 -3.94 6.79 -7.89
CA GLU A 29 -4.54 7.03 -9.20
C GLU A 29 -6.06 7.22 -9.10
N ASN A 30 -6.74 6.38 -8.32
CA ASN A 30 -8.18 6.46 -8.14
C ASN A 30 -8.58 7.74 -7.42
N MET A 31 -7.83 8.13 -6.38
CA MET A 31 -8.06 9.40 -5.67
C MET A 31 -7.92 10.59 -6.62
N TYR A 32 -6.87 10.61 -7.45
CA TYR A 32 -6.63 11.69 -8.41
C TYR A 32 -7.74 11.76 -9.48
N LYS A 33 -8.10 10.63 -10.09
CA LYS A 33 -9.20 10.56 -11.06
C LYS A 33 -10.50 11.06 -10.45
N LEU A 34 -10.84 10.58 -9.26
CA LEU A 34 -12.07 10.96 -8.57
C LEU A 34 -12.08 12.44 -8.16
N ALA A 35 -10.98 12.96 -7.64
CA ALA A 35 -10.87 14.39 -7.31
C ALA A 35 -11.06 15.28 -8.54
N LYS A 36 -10.52 14.85 -9.69
CA LYS A 36 -10.69 15.54 -10.98
C LYS A 36 -12.13 15.47 -11.47
N GLU A 37 -12.77 14.30 -11.39
CA GLU A 37 -14.17 14.08 -11.78
C GLU A 37 -15.14 14.89 -10.92
N LYS A 38 -14.94 14.87 -9.59
CA LYS A 38 -15.78 15.58 -8.62
C LYS A 38 -15.45 17.08 -8.52
N LYS A 39 -14.31 17.50 -9.08
CA LYS A 39 -13.74 18.86 -8.96
C LYS A 39 -13.63 19.33 -7.49
N SER A 40 -13.40 18.40 -6.57
CA SER A 40 -13.31 18.68 -5.15
C SER A 40 -12.45 17.65 -4.44
N LEU A 41 -11.47 18.13 -3.66
CA LEU A 41 -10.63 17.30 -2.81
C LEU A 41 -11.33 16.90 -1.50
N SER A 42 -12.36 17.65 -1.10
CA SER A 42 -13.14 17.39 0.11
C SER A 42 -14.41 16.60 -0.15
N HIS A 43 -14.62 16.13 -1.39
CA HIS A 43 -15.75 15.27 -1.69
C HIS A 43 -15.69 14.01 -0.79
N PRO A 44 -16.80 13.56 -0.17
CA PRO A 44 -16.79 12.44 0.76
C PRO A 44 -16.11 11.18 0.21
N ASP A 45 -16.37 10.85 -1.06
CA ASP A 45 -15.72 9.70 -1.72
C ASP A 45 -14.20 9.87 -1.89
N VAL A 46 -13.71 11.09 -2.14
CA VAL A 46 -12.27 11.38 -2.23
C VAL A 46 -11.62 11.25 -0.86
N VAL A 47 -12.26 11.76 0.18
CA VAL A 47 -11.83 11.61 1.58
C VAL A 47 -11.81 10.14 2.00
N LYS A 48 -12.79 9.34 1.57
CA LYS A 48 -12.81 7.90 1.84
C LYS A 48 -11.59 7.20 1.23
N ILE A 49 -11.25 7.50 -0.02
CA ILE A 49 -10.06 6.94 -0.66
C ILE A 49 -8.78 7.44 0.02
N SER A 50 -8.72 8.72 0.42
CA SER A 50 -7.53 9.25 1.12
C SER A 50 -7.29 8.54 2.45
N GLN A 51 -8.35 8.26 3.22
CA GLN A 51 -8.27 7.49 4.46
C GLN A 51 -7.77 6.04 4.22
N GLN A 52 -8.22 5.40 3.14
CA GLN A 52 -7.73 4.07 2.76
C GLN A 52 -6.25 4.12 2.37
N LEU A 53 -5.83 5.15 1.62
CA LEU A 53 -4.44 5.36 1.24
C LEU A 53 -3.56 5.56 2.48
N ASP A 54 -3.98 6.40 3.43
CA ASP A 54 -3.25 6.63 4.68
C ASP A 54 -3.08 5.33 5.48
N ALA A 55 -4.13 4.50 5.58
CA ALA A 55 -4.03 3.21 6.26
C ALA A 55 -2.97 2.29 5.63
N LYS A 56 -2.89 2.27 4.30
CA LYS A 56 -1.90 1.46 3.56
C LYS A 56 -0.48 2.03 3.66
N LEU A 57 -0.33 3.36 3.62
CA LEU A 57 0.95 4.02 3.84
C LEU A 57 1.48 3.77 5.25
N ASN A 58 0.61 3.80 6.26
CA ASN A 58 0.98 3.47 7.64
C ASN A 58 1.40 2.01 7.78
N LEU A 59 0.73 1.09 7.09
CA LEU A 59 1.14 -0.31 7.06
C LEU A 59 2.53 -0.47 6.43
N HIS A 60 2.76 0.20 5.30
CA HIS A 60 4.05 0.19 4.60
C HIS A 60 5.16 0.76 5.50
N ASP A 61 4.95 1.93 6.11
CA ASP A 61 5.92 2.55 7.02
C ASP A 61 6.25 1.64 8.22
N ARG A 62 5.26 0.93 8.79
CA ARG A 62 5.50 -0.07 9.84
C ARG A 62 6.39 -1.22 9.38
N PHE A 63 6.20 -1.73 8.16
CA PHE A 63 7.06 -2.78 7.61
C PHE A 63 8.51 -2.32 7.50
N PHE A 64 8.73 -1.08 7.06
CA PHE A 64 10.07 -0.48 6.92
C PHE A 64 10.71 -0.10 8.25
N ARG A 65 9.93 0.23 9.28
CA ARG A 65 10.47 0.54 10.63
C ARG A 65 10.74 -0.69 11.48
N ALA A 66 10.10 -1.82 11.17
CA ALA A 66 10.25 -3.07 11.91
C ALA A 66 11.44 -3.94 11.44
N HIS A 67 12.04 -3.60 10.30
CA HIS A 67 13.29 -4.18 9.78
C HIS A 67 14.42 -3.15 9.86
#